data_AF-A0A2N2IQZ4-F1
#
_entry.id   AF-A0A2N2IQZ4-F1
#
_cell.length_a   1.000
_cell.length_b   1.000
_cell.length_c   1.000
_cell.angle_alpha   90.00
_cell.angle_beta   90.00
_cell.angle_gamma   90.00
#
_symmetry.space_group_name_H-M   'P 1'
#
loop_
_entity.id
_entity.type
_entity.pdbx_description
1 polymer ?
#
loop_
_entity_poly.entity_id
_entity_poly.type
_entity_poly.pdbx_seq_one_letter_code
_entity_poly.pdbx_strand_id
1 'polypeptide(L)'
;MIHPRLQFQSLPAFDLEARMAAFPSFLPFPEKDYHQLTVIFDWDHKLPSRKLFARVLGFHTPDSFSLAQREIQARRLEIAPRNEWPEFDVHDFEDIPADESYLLHLNLEGEVRKVEFLSAWKQSFQDMERERVLQVLERDPQYQEVLATRKQSCGPARIVMWVPPCVSSQITWTVDVRVLTFCDGPSFWGRFFLVDPLEGVVRHSGNFHVRS
;
A
#
# COMPACT_ATOMS: atom_id res chain seq x y z
N MET A 1 -0.87 6.21 17.87
CA MET A 1 -0.87 7.68 18.11
C MET A 1 -2.06 8.31 17.40
N ILE A 2 -2.58 9.43 17.88
CA ILE A 2 -3.68 10.17 17.22
C ILE A 2 -3.16 11.57 16.88
N HIS A 3 -3.44 12.04 15.67
CA HIS A 3 -3.08 13.37 15.23
C HIS A 3 -3.76 14.44 16.11
N PRO A 4 -3.05 15.49 16.57
CA PRO A 4 -3.59 16.50 17.48
C PRO A 4 -4.89 17.16 16.98
N ARG A 5 -5.03 17.32 15.66
CA ARG A 5 -6.27 17.87 15.06
C ARG A 5 -7.49 16.97 15.24
N LEU A 6 -7.32 15.66 15.17
CA LEU A 6 -8.43 14.74 15.44
C LEU A 6 -8.83 14.86 16.91
N GLN A 7 -7.85 14.93 17.82
CA GLN A 7 -8.11 15.12 19.24
C GLN A 7 -8.90 16.41 19.53
N PHE A 8 -8.56 17.52 18.86
CA PHE A 8 -9.31 18.78 18.96
C PHE A 8 -10.77 18.65 18.49
N GLN A 9 -11.02 17.81 17.48
CA GLN A 9 -12.36 17.48 17.00
C GLN A 9 -13.06 16.38 17.82
N SER A 10 -12.48 15.94 18.93
CA SER A 10 -12.95 14.79 19.72
C SER A 10 -13.06 13.50 18.90
N LEU A 11 -12.13 13.30 17.96
CA LEU A 11 -12.01 12.13 17.09
C LEU A 11 -10.72 11.34 17.35
N PRO A 12 -10.71 10.04 17.05
CA PRO A 12 -11.88 9.19 16.76
C PRO A 12 -12.79 9.01 17.98
N ALA A 13 -14.09 8.81 17.72
CA ALA A 13 -15.10 8.56 18.76
C ALA A 13 -15.39 7.06 18.99
N PHE A 14 -14.57 6.17 18.41
CA PHE A 14 -14.66 4.72 18.56
C PHE A 14 -13.54 4.19 19.44
N ASP A 15 -13.72 2.96 19.94
CA ASP A 15 -12.67 2.21 20.64
C ASP A 15 -11.51 1.91 19.70
N LEU A 16 -10.37 2.54 19.96
CA LEU A 16 -9.15 2.41 19.16
C LEU A 16 -8.57 1.00 19.20
N GLU A 17 -8.55 0.36 20.36
CA GLU A 17 -7.92 -0.95 20.52
C GLU A 17 -8.76 -2.01 19.81
N ALA A 18 -10.08 -2.00 20.06
CA ALA A 18 -11.01 -2.88 19.37
C ALA A 18 -10.96 -2.65 17.85
N ARG A 19 -10.82 -1.40 17.40
CA ARG A 19 -10.76 -1.09 15.97
C ARG A 19 -9.45 -1.51 15.33
N MET A 20 -8.31 -1.30 16.00
CA MET A 20 -7.02 -1.75 15.51
C MET A 20 -6.94 -3.27 15.42
N ALA A 21 -7.58 -4.00 16.35
CA ALA A 21 -7.68 -5.46 16.28
C ALA A 21 -8.48 -5.97 15.06
N ALA A 22 -9.34 -5.11 14.48
CA ALA A 22 -10.12 -5.41 13.28
C ALA A 22 -9.43 -4.99 11.97
N PHE A 23 -8.22 -4.43 12.03
CA PHE A 23 -7.45 -4.15 10.83
C PHE A 23 -7.04 -5.44 10.11
N PRO A 24 -6.82 -5.39 8.79
CA PRO A 24 -6.26 -6.54 8.08
C PRO A 24 -4.91 -6.93 8.67
N SER A 25 -4.52 -8.19 8.50
CA SER A 25 -3.17 -8.63 8.84
C SER A 25 -2.15 -7.95 7.92
N PHE A 26 -1.15 -7.32 8.51
CA PHE A 26 0.03 -6.81 7.81
C PHE A 26 1.10 -7.88 7.95
N LEU A 27 1.36 -8.62 6.88
CA LEU A 27 2.45 -9.59 6.85
C LEU A 27 3.74 -8.87 6.42
N PRO A 28 4.87 -9.10 7.10
CA PRO A 28 6.14 -8.53 6.68
C PRO A 28 6.50 -8.99 5.28
N PHE A 29 7.25 -8.16 4.56
CA PHE A 29 7.82 -8.49 3.26
C PHE A 29 8.58 -9.83 3.35
N PRO A 30 8.59 -10.66 2.28
CA PRO A 30 9.24 -11.95 2.31
C PRO A 30 10.66 -11.93 2.85
N GLU A 31 11.00 -12.95 3.64
CA GLU A 31 12.30 -13.12 4.30
C GLU A 31 12.65 -11.99 5.30
N LYS A 32 11.65 -11.22 5.72
CA LYS A 32 11.76 -10.23 6.80
C LYS A 32 10.82 -10.57 7.94
N ASP A 33 11.17 -10.06 9.11
CA ASP A 33 10.32 -10.00 10.27
C ASP A 33 10.07 -8.53 10.63
N TYR A 34 8.94 -8.24 11.26
CA TYR A 34 8.77 -6.93 11.88
C TYR A 34 9.51 -6.92 13.22
N HIS A 35 10.38 -5.93 13.37
CA HIS A 35 10.83 -5.50 14.68
C HIS A 35 9.69 -4.80 15.43
N GLN A 36 8.97 -3.91 14.74
CA GLN A 36 7.89 -3.13 15.32
C GLN A 36 6.91 -2.64 14.23
N LEU A 37 5.64 -2.49 14.61
CA LEU A 37 4.64 -1.71 13.86
C LEU A 37 4.25 -0.46 14.65
N THR A 38 4.02 0.65 13.95
CA THR A 38 3.46 1.88 14.52
C THR A 38 2.23 2.29 13.74
N VAL A 39 1.15 2.60 14.47
CA VAL A 39 -0.09 3.11 13.89
C VAL A 39 -0.31 4.57 14.30
N ILE A 40 -0.53 5.42 13.31
CA ILE A 40 -0.87 6.84 13.49
C ILE A 40 -2.23 7.10 12.86
N PHE A 41 -3.20 7.50 13.66
CA PHE A 41 -4.49 7.99 13.18
C PHE A 41 -4.32 9.44 12.76
N ASP A 42 -4.47 9.69 11.47
CA ASP A 42 -4.22 10.97 10.83
C ASP A 42 -5.51 11.55 10.24
N TRP A 43 -5.52 12.86 9.98
CA TRP A 43 -6.69 13.59 9.53
C TRP A 43 -6.77 13.75 8.01
N ASP A 44 -7.95 14.08 7.51
CA ASP A 44 -8.24 14.20 6.08
C ASP A 44 -7.96 15.59 5.48
N HIS A 45 -7.27 16.46 6.23
CA HIS A 45 -7.02 17.87 5.90
C HIS A 45 -8.30 18.66 5.60
N LYS A 46 -9.44 18.26 6.20
CA LYS A 46 -10.72 18.96 6.08
C LYS A 46 -11.29 19.32 7.45
N LEU A 47 -12.01 20.44 7.50
CA LEU A 47 -12.71 20.89 8.70
C LEU A 47 -14.21 21.06 8.38
N PRO A 48 -15.11 20.37 9.09
CA PRO A 48 -14.83 19.23 9.96
C PRO A 48 -14.29 18.02 9.17
N SER A 49 -13.52 17.16 9.83
CA SER A 49 -13.05 15.91 9.24
C SER A 49 -14.22 14.98 8.93
N ARG A 50 -14.21 14.38 7.75
CA ARG A 50 -15.28 13.48 7.27
C ARG A 50 -14.85 12.03 7.19
N LYS A 51 -13.54 11.79 7.31
CA LYS A 51 -12.91 10.49 7.31
C LYS A 51 -11.62 10.58 8.12
N LEU A 52 -11.07 9.43 8.46
CA LEU A 52 -9.78 9.32 9.13
C LEU A 52 -8.83 8.53 8.25
N PHE A 53 -7.54 8.75 8.44
CA PHE A 53 -6.52 7.88 7.93
C PHE A 53 -5.89 7.11 9.06
N ALA A 54 -5.50 5.85 8.84
CA ALA A 54 -4.55 5.18 9.70
C ALA A 54 -3.30 4.85 8.89
N ARG A 55 -2.20 5.53 9.22
CA ARG A 55 -0.87 5.25 8.68
C ARG A 55 -0.28 4.12 9.50
N VAL A 56 -0.02 2.97 8.87
CA VAL A 56 0.62 1.82 9.49
C VAL A 56 2.04 1.75 8.95
N LEU A 57 3.01 1.93 9.84
CA LEU A 57 4.43 1.98 9.54
C LEU A 57 5.09 0.73 10.10
N GLY A 58 5.68 -0.08 9.22
CA GLY A 58 6.42 -1.27 9.56
C GLY A 58 7.92 -1.06 9.54
N PHE A 59 8.60 -1.65 10.52
CA PHE A 59 10.04 -1.54 10.73
C PHE A 59 10.62 -2.93 10.89
N HIS A 60 11.67 -3.24 10.14
CA HIS A 60 12.41 -4.50 10.22
C HIS A 60 13.60 -4.43 11.18
N THR A 61 14.00 -3.22 11.58
CA THR A 61 15.18 -3.02 12.43
C THR A 61 14.90 -2.02 13.55
N PRO A 62 15.62 -2.12 14.69
CA PRO A 62 15.55 -1.11 15.75
C PRO A 62 16.03 0.27 15.31
N ASP A 63 16.95 0.34 14.34
CA ASP A 63 17.50 1.60 13.85
C ASP A 63 16.48 2.39 13.02
N SER A 64 15.80 1.72 12.07
CA SER A 64 14.72 2.34 11.29
C SER A 64 13.57 2.78 12.19
N PHE A 65 13.20 1.96 13.17
CA PHE A 65 12.20 2.32 14.16
C PHE A 65 12.61 3.53 15.02
N SER A 66 13.85 3.55 15.52
CA SER A 66 14.37 4.65 16.34
C SER A 66 14.40 5.98 15.58
N LEU A 67 14.73 5.95 14.28
CA LEU A 67 14.67 7.13 13.41
C LEU A 67 13.24 7.64 13.27
N ALA A 68 12.29 6.74 12.97
CA ALA A 68 10.90 7.10 12.81
C ALA A 68 10.29 7.65 14.09
N GLN A 69 10.62 7.08 15.26
CA GLN A 69 10.16 7.60 16.55
C GLN A 69 10.60 9.05 16.77
N ARG A 70 11.84 9.40 16.45
CA ARG A 70 12.33 10.79 16.56
C ARG A 70 11.53 11.73 15.66
N GLU A 71 11.32 11.34 14.41
CA GLU A 71 10.57 12.17 13.44
C GLU A 71 9.10 12.33 13.85
N ILE A 72 8.45 11.25 14.30
CA ILE A 72 7.07 11.28 14.82
C ILE A 72 6.96 12.25 16.00
N GLN A 73 7.89 12.21 16.95
CA GLN A 73 7.86 13.12 18.09
C GLN A 73 8.13 14.57 17.67
N ALA A 74 9.10 14.80 16.79
CA ALA A 74 9.38 16.13 16.26
C ALA A 74 8.15 16.72 15.56
N ARG A 75 7.52 15.96 14.66
CA ARG A 75 6.32 16.35 13.93
C ARG A 75 5.14 16.63 14.88
N ARG A 76 4.95 15.79 15.90
CA ARG A 76 3.91 16.01 16.92
C ARG A 76 4.11 17.33 17.67
N LEU A 77 5.34 17.64 18.06
CA LEU A 77 5.68 18.89 18.76
C LEU A 77 5.49 20.12 17.88
N GLU A 78 5.69 19.98 16.56
CA GLU A 78 5.42 21.04 15.60
C GLU A 78 3.92 21.28 15.39
N ILE A 79 3.12 20.21 15.27
CA ILE A 79 1.68 20.29 14.99
C ILE A 79 0.89 20.82 16.19
N ALA A 80 1.21 20.35 17.41
CA ALA A 80 0.44 20.64 18.62
C ALA A 80 0.17 22.14 18.88
N PRO A 81 1.16 23.06 18.82
CA PRO A 81 0.94 24.48 19.09
C PRO A 81 0.19 25.22 17.96
N ARG A 82 0.23 24.73 16.72
CA ARG A 82 -0.42 25.37 15.55
C ARG A 82 -1.88 24.96 15.38
N ASN A 83 -2.45 24.22 16.32
CA ASN A 83 -3.77 23.64 16.18
C ASN A 83 -4.91 24.67 16.40
N GLU A 84 -4.65 25.74 17.16
CA GLU A 84 -5.67 26.76 17.52
C GLU A 84 -6.08 27.65 16.34
N TRP A 85 -5.16 27.91 15.38
CA TRP A 85 -5.39 28.79 14.23
C TRP A 85 -4.76 28.18 12.97
N PRO A 86 -5.44 27.25 12.28
CA PRO A 86 -4.89 26.67 11.06
C PRO A 86 -4.82 27.73 9.98
N GLU A 87 -3.62 28.25 9.73
CA GLU A 87 -3.28 28.72 8.40
C GLU A 87 -3.40 27.53 7.44
N PHE A 88 -3.69 27.81 6.16
CA PHE A 88 -3.75 26.77 5.14
C PHE A 88 -2.41 25.98 5.15
N ASP A 89 -2.49 24.64 5.13
CA ASP A 89 -1.35 23.71 5.14
C ASP A 89 -0.79 23.33 6.54
N VAL A 90 -1.61 22.67 7.37
CA VAL A 90 -1.12 22.10 8.64
C VAL A 90 -0.42 20.77 8.36
N HIS A 91 0.82 20.66 8.83
CA HIS A 91 1.61 19.43 8.72
C HIS A 91 0.86 18.21 9.26
N ASP A 92 1.05 17.08 8.59
CA ASP A 92 0.56 15.78 9.01
C ASP A 92 1.73 14.82 9.26
N PHE A 93 1.43 13.52 9.38
CA PHE A 93 2.43 12.48 9.53
C PHE A 93 2.74 11.77 8.20
N GLU A 94 2.59 12.47 7.06
CA GLU A 94 3.14 11.99 5.80
C GLU A 94 4.67 11.98 5.83
N ASP A 95 5.25 11.12 4.99
CA ASP A 95 6.69 10.97 4.78
C ASP A 95 7.54 10.58 6.00
N ILE A 96 6.92 10.07 7.07
CA ILE A 96 7.66 9.42 8.14
C ILE A 96 8.43 8.22 7.54
N PRO A 97 9.76 8.13 7.71
CA PRO A 97 10.54 7.04 7.15
C PRO A 97 10.09 5.73 7.77
N ALA A 98 9.80 4.74 6.92
CA ALA A 98 9.43 3.40 7.34
C ALA A 98 9.95 2.39 6.31
N ASP A 99 10.26 1.18 6.77
CA ASP A 99 10.62 0.09 5.87
C ASP A 99 9.38 -0.34 5.09
N GLU A 100 8.22 -0.37 5.74
CA GLU A 100 6.93 -0.59 5.08
C GLU A 100 5.92 0.50 5.46
N SER A 101 5.18 1.03 4.48
CA SER A 101 4.18 2.06 4.74
C SER A 101 2.84 1.69 4.11
N TYR A 102 1.79 1.71 4.92
CA TYR A 102 0.42 1.48 4.51
C TYR A 102 -0.47 2.65 4.92
N LEU A 103 -1.45 2.95 4.08
CA LEU A 103 -2.49 3.94 4.37
C LEU A 103 -3.87 3.31 4.33
N LEU A 104 -4.54 3.31 5.47
CA LEU A 104 -5.92 2.87 5.61
C LEU A 104 -6.84 4.07 5.54
N HIS A 105 -7.83 4.03 4.66
CA HIS A 105 -8.90 5.02 4.60
C HIS A 105 -10.04 4.52 5.48
N LEU A 106 -10.33 5.25 6.55
CA LEU A 106 -11.36 4.90 7.52
C LEU A 106 -12.54 5.88 7.42
N ASN A 107 -13.77 5.41 7.62
CA ASN A 107 -14.86 6.32 7.98
C ASN A 107 -14.73 6.77 9.46
N LEU A 108 -15.64 7.64 9.92
CA LEU A 108 -15.63 8.14 11.30
C LEU A 108 -15.98 7.06 12.33
N GLU A 109 -16.57 5.94 11.91
CA GLU A 109 -16.81 4.76 12.73
C GLU A 109 -15.57 3.86 12.84
N GLY A 110 -14.53 4.11 12.05
CA GLY A 110 -13.26 3.39 12.03
C GLY A 110 -13.19 2.21 11.06
N GLU A 111 -14.24 1.96 10.27
CA GLU A 111 -14.28 0.91 9.27
C GLU A 111 -13.32 1.20 8.11
N VAL A 112 -12.50 0.20 7.77
CA VAL A 112 -11.53 0.28 6.66
C VAL A 112 -12.29 0.22 5.33
N ARG A 113 -12.18 1.28 4.53
CA ARG A 113 -12.77 1.39 3.18
C ARG A 113 -11.77 1.08 2.06
N LYS A 114 -10.49 1.34 2.30
CA LYS A 114 -9.39 1.11 1.35
C LYS A 114 -8.08 0.93 2.10
N VAL A 115 -7.22 0.07 1.59
CA VAL A 115 -5.83 -0.08 2.02
C VAL A 115 -4.94 0.26 0.83
N GLU A 116 -3.91 1.06 1.07
CA GLU A 116 -2.88 1.38 0.08
C GLU A 116 -1.51 0.98 0.61
N PHE A 117 -0.67 0.43 -0.27
CA PHE A 117 0.73 0.17 0.02
C PHE A 117 1.59 1.25 -0.63
N LEU A 118 2.30 2.02 0.20
CA LEU A 118 2.95 3.27 -0.19
C LEU A 118 4.48 3.19 -0.20
N SER A 119 5.09 2.08 0.24
CA SER A 119 6.55 1.94 0.30
C SER A 119 7.24 2.26 -1.04
N ALA A 120 8.27 3.12 -0.99
CA ALA A 120 8.97 3.59 -2.19
C ALA A 120 9.63 2.46 -2.98
N TRP A 121 10.11 1.41 -2.30
CA TRP A 121 10.79 0.28 -2.92
C TRP A 121 9.86 -0.75 -3.56
N LYS A 122 8.53 -0.60 -3.49
CA LYS A 122 7.58 -1.60 -4.02
C LYS A 122 7.75 -1.90 -5.52
N GLN A 123 8.45 -1.04 -6.25
CA GLN A 123 8.79 -1.20 -7.68
C GLN A 123 10.25 -1.59 -7.92
N SER A 124 11.02 -1.79 -6.85
CA SER A 124 12.42 -2.23 -6.88
C SER A 124 12.45 -3.75 -6.93
N PHE A 125 13.02 -4.28 -8.02
CA PHE A 125 13.16 -5.73 -8.23
C PHE A 125 14.60 -6.03 -8.63
N GLN A 126 15.14 -7.12 -8.09
CA GLN A 126 16.40 -7.69 -8.55
C GLN A 126 16.16 -8.51 -9.83
N ASP A 127 17.18 -8.66 -10.68
CA ASP A 127 17.04 -9.36 -11.97
C ASP A 127 16.61 -10.83 -11.80
N MET A 128 17.17 -11.54 -10.82
CA MET A 128 16.80 -12.93 -10.52
C MET A 128 15.33 -13.06 -10.07
N GLU A 129 14.81 -12.05 -9.37
CA GLU A 129 13.42 -12.02 -8.93
C GLU A 129 12.49 -11.80 -10.13
N ARG A 130 12.87 -10.90 -11.04
CA ARG A 130 12.14 -10.69 -12.30
C ARG A 130 12.09 -11.96 -13.13
N GLU A 131 13.22 -12.64 -13.27
CA GLU A 131 13.29 -13.90 -14.02
C GLU A 131 12.36 -14.96 -13.40
N ARG A 132 12.41 -15.14 -12.07
CA ARG A 132 11.54 -16.09 -11.37
C ARG A 132 10.06 -15.81 -11.60
N VAL A 133 9.65 -14.54 -11.47
CA VAL A 133 8.25 -14.13 -11.72
C VAL A 133 7.81 -14.45 -13.15
N LEU A 134 8.66 -14.17 -14.13
CA LEU A 134 8.36 -14.45 -15.53
C LEU A 134 8.30 -15.96 -15.81
N GLN A 135 9.20 -16.76 -15.24
CA GLN A 135 9.16 -18.23 -15.38
C GLN A 135 7.88 -18.85 -14.80
N VAL A 136 7.38 -18.32 -13.68
CA VAL A 136 6.09 -18.74 -13.11
C VAL A 136 4.96 -18.39 -14.06
N LEU A 137 4.97 -17.15 -14.56
CA LEU A 137 3.94 -16.64 -15.45
C LEU A 137 3.91 -17.38 -16.79
N GLU A 138 5.06 -17.72 -17.36
CA GLU A 138 5.17 -18.52 -18.59
C GLU A 138 4.55 -19.92 -18.48
N ARG A 139 4.46 -20.48 -17.27
CA ARG A 139 3.82 -21.77 -17.04
C ARG A 139 2.31 -21.67 -16.81
N ASP A 140 1.78 -20.46 -16.66
CA ASP A 140 0.36 -20.24 -16.39
C ASP A 140 -0.50 -20.34 -17.67
N PRO A 141 -1.54 -21.21 -17.70
CA PRO A 141 -2.38 -21.37 -18.89
C PRO A 141 -3.12 -20.10 -19.32
N GLN A 142 -3.56 -19.26 -18.37
CA GLN A 142 -4.29 -18.03 -18.68
C GLN A 142 -3.34 -16.97 -19.28
N TYR A 143 -2.09 -16.95 -18.83
CA TYR A 143 -1.06 -16.14 -19.46
C TYR A 143 -0.78 -16.58 -20.89
N GLN A 144 -0.65 -17.88 -21.15
CA GLN A 144 -0.45 -18.40 -22.51
C GLN A 144 -1.61 -18.07 -23.45
N GLU A 145 -2.85 -18.13 -22.95
CA GLU A 145 -4.05 -17.69 -23.70
C GLU A 145 -3.99 -16.20 -24.06
N VAL A 146 -3.57 -15.34 -23.11
CA VAL A 146 -3.37 -13.92 -23.37
C VAL A 146 -2.28 -13.68 -24.42
N LEU A 147 -1.16 -14.40 -24.34
CA LEU A 147 -0.08 -14.26 -25.32
C LEU A 147 -0.50 -14.70 -26.73
N ALA A 148 -1.36 -15.70 -26.85
CA ALA A 148 -1.89 -16.15 -28.13
C ALA A 148 -2.86 -15.15 -28.77
N THR A 149 -3.56 -14.36 -27.96
CA THR A 149 -4.65 -13.47 -28.40
C THR A 149 -4.27 -11.98 -28.45
N ARG A 150 -3.16 -11.58 -27.83
CA ARG A 150 -2.74 -10.17 -27.75
C ARG A 150 -2.30 -9.60 -29.10
N LYS A 151 -2.50 -8.29 -29.29
CA LYS A 151 -1.86 -7.56 -30.40
C LYS A 151 -0.34 -7.51 -30.20
N GLN A 152 0.43 -7.86 -31.23
CA GLN A 152 1.89 -7.92 -31.18
C GLN A 152 2.56 -6.56 -30.88
N SER A 153 1.89 -5.44 -31.21
CA SER A 153 2.38 -4.09 -30.93
C SER A 153 2.40 -3.72 -29.45
N CYS A 154 1.73 -4.47 -28.57
CA CYS A 154 1.49 -4.05 -27.18
C CYS A 154 2.64 -4.30 -26.20
N GLY A 155 3.85 -4.56 -26.71
CA GLY A 155 5.05 -4.74 -25.90
C GLY A 155 5.05 -6.01 -25.03
N PRO A 156 6.11 -6.25 -24.26
CA PRO A 156 6.21 -7.40 -23.37
C PRO A 156 5.36 -7.22 -22.11
N ALA A 157 5.18 -8.32 -21.36
CA ALA A 157 4.66 -8.26 -20.00
C ALA A 157 5.53 -7.34 -19.13
N ARG A 158 4.93 -6.56 -18.24
CA ARG A 158 5.63 -5.65 -17.35
C ARG A 158 5.38 -6.03 -15.91
N ILE A 159 6.46 -6.26 -15.17
CA ILE A 159 6.45 -6.36 -13.72
C ILE A 159 6.25 -4.94 -13.17
N VAL A 160 5.18 -4.72 -12.42
CA VAL A 160 4.76 -3.39 -11.96
C VAL A 160 5.24 -3.15 -10.55
N MET A 161 4.79 -3.97 -9.59
CA MET A 161 5.09 -3.77 -8.18
C MET A 161 4.81 -5.01 -7.33
N TRP A 162 5.47 -5.08 -6.18
CA TRP A 162 5.05 -5.93 -5.08
C TRP A 162 3.72 -5.46 -4.50
N VAL A 163 2.85 -6.42 -4.18
CA VAL A 163 1.51 -6.19 -3.64
C VAL A 163 1.32 -7.07 -2.39
N PRO A 164 1.07 -6.45 -1.22
CA PRO A 164 0.88 -7.19 0.02
C PRO A 164 -0.49 -7.91 0.08
N PRO A 165 -0.62 -8.93 0.95
CA PRO A 165 -1.88 -9.62 1.24
C PRO A 165 -3.06 -8.69 1.50
N CYS A 166 -2.87 -7.70 2.37
CA CYS A 166 -3.92 -6.77 2.80
C CYS A 166 -4.45 -5.85 1.68
N VAL A 167 -3.72 -5.71 0.57
CA VAL A 167 -4.15 -4.92 -0.60
C VAL A 167 -4.72 -5.83 -1.69
N SER A 168 -4.10 -6.99 -1.92
CA SER A 168 -4.46 -7.93 -2.98
C SER A 168 -5.58 -8.90 -2.61
N SER A 169 -5.98 -8.95 -1.33
CA SER A 169 -6.86 -9.98 -0.77
C SER A 169 -6.34 -11.40 -0.97
N GLN A 170 -5.03 -11.56 -1.08
CA GLN A 170 -4.35 -12.86 -1.14
C GLN A 170 -3.80 -13.23 0.23
N ILE A 171 -3.39 -14.49 0.40
CA ILE A 171 -2.81 -14.99 1.65
C ILE A 171 -1.30 -14.72 1.77
N THR A 172 -0.63 -14.42 0.65
CA THR A 172 0.81 -14.18 0.55
C THR A 172 1.11 -12.90 -0.24
N TRP A 173 2.35 -12.43 -0.14
CA TRP A 173 2.86 -11.37 -1.00
C TRP A 173 2.87 -11.83 -2.46
N THR A 174 2.49 -10.93 -3.35
CA THR A 174 2.46 -11.19 -4.79
C THR A 174 3.14 -10.08 -5.56
N VAL A 175 3.50 -10.37 -6.81
CA VAL A 175 4.01 -9.40 -7.77
C VAL A 175 2.94 -9.17 -8.83
N ASP A 176 2.52 -7.92 -9.01
CA ASP A 176 1.61 -7.50 -10.09
C ASP A 176 2.37 -7.48 -11.42
N VAL A 177 2.01 -8.38 -12.32
CA VAL A 177 2.49 -8.41 -13.70
C VAL A 177 1.36 -8.05 -14.64
N ARG A 178 1.59 -7.08 -15.52
CA ARG A 178 0.59 -6.59 -16.47
C ARG A 178 0.97 -6.89 -17.90
N VAL A 179 -0.03 -7.36 -18.66
CA VAL A 179 0.08 -7.66 -20.09
C VAL A 179 -0.97 -6.87 -20.82
N LEU A 180 -0.56 -6.04 -21.76
CA LEU A 180 -1.48 -5.34 -22.65
C LEU A 180 -1.97 -6.29 -23.73
N THR A 181 -3.28 -6.36 -23.91
CA THR A 181 -3.96 -7.11 -24.98
C THR A 181 -4.35 -6.19 -26.14
N PHE A 182 -4.59 -4.92 -25.84
CA PHE A 182 -4.92 -3.87 -26.81
C PHE A 182 -4.25 -2.54 -26.41
N CYS A 183 -3.68 -1.84 -27.38
CA CYS A 183 -2.85 -0.66 -27.16
C CYS A 183 -2.97 0.40 -28.28
N ASP A 184 -4.13 0.53 -28.91
CA ASP A 184 -4.33 1.57 -29.93
C ASP A 184 -4.93 2.84 -29.32
N GLY A 185 -4.27 3.97 -29.57
CA GLY A 185 -4.77 5.30 -29.18
C GLY A 185 -4.72 5.55 -27.66
N PRO A 186 -5.67 6.34 -27.10
CA PRO A 186 -5.67 6.75 -25.68
C PRO A 186 -6.23 5.70 -24.71
N SER A 187 -6.50 4.48 -25.19
CA SER A 187 -7.19 3.45 -24.42
C SER A 187 -6.43 2.14 -24.45
N PHE A 188 -6.02 1.67 -23.27
CA PHE A 188 -5.24 0.45 -23.11
C PHE A 188 -6.05 -0.61 -22.36
N TRP A 189 -6.17 -1.79 -22.95
CA TRP A 189 -6.76 -2.95 -22.29
C TRP A 189 -5.69 -4.00 -22.01
N GLY A 190 -5.84 -4.71 -20.92
CA GLY A 190 -4.90 -5.75 -20.57
C GLY A 190 -5.42 -6.69 -19.50
N ARG A 191 -4.56 -7.62 -19.14
CA ARG A 191 -4.76 -8.57 -18.05
C ARG A 191 -3.62 -8.40 -17.05
N PHE A 192 -3.96 -8.38 -15.77
CA PHE A 192 -2.99 -8.42 -14.68
C PHE A 192 -2.95 -9.83 -14.09
N PHE A 193 -1.79 -10.18 -13.53
CA PHE A 193 -1.52 -11.44 -12.87
C PHE A 193 -0.82 -11.13 -11.55
N LEU A 194 -1.36 -11.66 -10.45
CA LEU A 194 -0.73 -11.61 -9.14
C LEU A 194 0.06 -12.90 -8.94
N VAL A 195 1.37 -12.79 -9.13
CA VAL A 195 2.30 -13.93 -9.10
C VAL A 195 2.88 -14.07 -7.69
N ASP A 196 2.81 -15.26 -7.10
CA ASP A 196 3.57 -15.61 -5.91
C ASP A 196 4.89 -16.27 -6.36
N PRO A 197 6.02 -15.53 -6.31
CA PRO A 197 7.30 -16.06 -6.79
C PRO A 197 7.92 -17.08 -5.84
N LEU A 198 7.46 -17.18 -4.59
CA LEU A 198 8.01 -18.13 -3.61
C LEU A 198 7.35 -19.49 -3.75
N GLU A 199 6.03 -19.53 -3.85
CA GLU A 199 5.30 -20.77 -4.11
C GLU A 199 5.30 -21.16 -5.59
N GLY A 200 5.67 -20.24 -6.47
CA GLY A 200 5.78 -20.50 -7.90
C GLY A 200 4.42 -20.65 -8.59
N VAL A 201 3.42 -19.87 -8.16
CA VAL A 201 2.04 -19.94 -8.64
C VAL A 201 1.46 -18.58 -8.98
N VAL A 202 0.53 -18.53 -9.94
CA VAL A 202 -0.33 -17.36 -10.14
C VAL A 202 -1.52 -17.47 -9.19
N ARG A 203 -1.66 -16.53 -8.26
CA ARG A 203 -2.72 -16.52 -7.25
C ARG A 203 -4.03 -15.97 -7.79
N HIS A 204 -3.94 -14.97 -8.66
CA HIS A 204 -5.10 -14.30 -9.21
C HIS A 204 -4.78 -13.66 -10.55
N SER A 205 -5.77 -13.55 -11.43
CA SER A 205 -5.68 -12.76 -12.65
C SER A 205 -7.00 -12.05 -12.91
N GLY A 206 -6.94 -10.93 -13.62
CA GLY A 206 -8.12 -10.15 -13.97
C GLY A 206 -7.85 -9.17 -15.09
N ASN A 207 -8.92 -8.59 -15.63
CA ASN A 207 -8.82 -7.60 -16.70
C ASN A 207 -8.67 -6.20 -16.13
N PHE A 208 -7.97 -5.33 -16.86
CA PHE A 208 -7.92 -3.90 -16.56
C PHE A 208 -8.11 -3.06 -17.82
N HIS A 209 -8.62 -1.85 -17.61
CA HIS A 209 -8.77 -0.81 -18.62
C HIS A 209 -8.16 0.48 -18.10
N VAL A 210 -7.26 1.07 -18.87
CA VAL A 210 -6.70 2.40 -18.59
C VAL A 210 -7.13 3.34 -19.70
N ARG A 211 -7.73 4.47 -19.33
CA ARG A 211 -7.98 5.62 -20.21
C ARG A 211 -6.99 6.71 -19.83
N SER A 212 -6.15 7.13 -20.77
CA SER A 212 -5.28 8.30 -20.63
C SER A 212 -6.04 9.58 -20.92
#